data_AF-A0A8H4BHA1-F1
#
_entry.id   AF-A0A8H4BHA1-F1
#
_cell.length_a   1.000
_cell.length_b   1.000
_cell.length_c   1.000
_cell.angle_alpha   90.00
_cell.angle_beta   90.00
_cell.angle_gamma   90.00
#
_symmetry.space_group_name_H-M   'P 1'
#
loop_
_entity.id
_entity.type
_entity.pdbx_description
1 polymer ?
#
loop_
_entity_poly.entity_id
_entity_poly.type
_entity_poly.pdbx_seq_one_letter_code
_entity_poly.pdbx_strand_id
1 'polypeptide(L)'
;MMDFDHYQQQQQLLSHITAHTASSTKKLEARLLQWSMSTEKEVASDLDLIHSILKHERACGSSLSSACAARIFYPQLAQLVIDQTNDKKTTLSYSLLVCMIDLVKHDSLTPSQSMHFIAMASSLWSHHKIYTCRKSMELCCRLVSRMPSIEGTFIDRIVAYIRQCRTHMTRLDVDKIRSPDYTEFFFEDTPSSSAMVYDRSTIRWLIQTTFAVLLKQGVDSLGRLMTEIKDLYKSMDTHDAKELLFDVCCANDDDTVQLLDTILSIYQQPQQQNAAFLSTIGINPHSVFLYFIQLCGNTHDIMVDLLLENDSEFIAYFHRYIIYATQYMDAFKKANRDLGNDIDTIQTIVANTLLVLEGDGFPYNAKPLIRRLSVFEEKLFED
;
A
#
# COMPACT_ATOMS: atom_id res chain seq x y z
N MET A 1 -12.61 -28.54 -4.95
CA MET A 1 -12.58 -29.36 -3.73
C MET A 1 -11.11 -29.61 -3.45
N MET A 2 -10.57 -29.00 -2.39
CA MET A 2 -9.21 -29.28 -1.95
C MET A 2 -9.21 -30.71 -1.42
N ASP A 3 -8.35 -31.56 -1.96
CA ASP A 3 -8.21 -32.93 -1.47
C ASP A 3 -7.63 -32.85 -0.05
N PHE A 4 -8.42 -33.22 0.94
CA PHE A 4 -8.05 -33.11 2.35
C PHE A 4 -6.77 -33.89 2.65
N ASP A 5 -6.57 -35.01 1.94
CA ASP A 5 -5.36 -35.83 2.06
C ASP A 5 -4.14 -35.10 1.51
N HIS A 6 -4.29 -34.38 0.38
CA HIS A 6 -3.24 -33.54 -0.19
C HIS A 6 -2.88 -32.38 0.74
N TYR A 7 -3.87 -31.71 1.32
CA TYR A 7 -3.65 -30.65 2.30
C TYR A 7 -2.91 -31.17 3.54
N GLN A 8 -3.31 -32.33 4.09
CA GLN A 8 -2.61 -32.94 5.23
C GLN A 8 -1.15 -33.29 4.90
N GLN A 9 -0.90 -33.83 3.71
CA GLN A 9 0.47 -34.13 3.24
C GLN A 9 1.32 -32.86 3.14
N GLN A 10 0.78 -31.78 2.57
CA GLN A 10 1.47 -30.49 2.49
C GLN A 10 1.76 -29.91 3.88
N GLN A 11 0.83 -30.00 4.82
CA GLN A 11 1.05 -29.54 6.21
C GLN A 11 2.14 -30.34 6.92
N GLN A 12 2.15 -31.66 6.78
CA GLN A 12 3.22 -32.50 7.33
C GLN A 12 4.57 -32.12 6.74
N LEU A 13 4.65 -31.95 5.41
CA LEU A 13 5.88 -31.55 4.74
C LEU A 13 6.36 -30.17 5.21
N LEU A 14 5.44 -29.20 5.31
CA LEU A 14 5.75 -27.86 5.82
C LEU A 14 6.32 -27.92 7.25
N SER A 15 5.69 -28.67 8.16
CA SER A 15 6.16 -28.81 9.55
C SER A 15 7.60 -29.33 9.64
N HIS A 16 7.97 -30.22 8.72
CA HIS A 16 9.34 -30.72 8.63
C HIS A 16 10.30 -29.70 8.04
N ILE A 17 9.88 -28.92 7.03
CA ILE A 17 10.71 -27.88 6.43
C ILE A 17 11.00 -26.77 7.45
N THR A 18 9.99 -26.38 8.22
CA THR A 18 10.09 -25.30 9.22
C THR A 18 10.88 -25.69 10.47
N ALA A 19 11.18 -26.98 10.66
CA ALA A 19 11.97 -27.46 11.80
C ALA A 19 13.50 -27.31 11.61
N HIS A 20 13.96 -26.80 10.47
CA HIS A 20 15.39 -26.54 10.18
C HIS A 20 16.33 -27.73 10.45
N THR A 21 15.85 -28.95 10.16
CA THR A 21 16.63 -30.16 10.37
C THR A 21 17.49 -30.50 9.15
N ALA A 22 18.55 -31.30 9.32
CA ALA A 22 19.29 -31.85 8.18
C ALA A 22 18.38 -32.66 7.22
N SER A 23 17.25 -33.19 7.70
CA SER A 23 16.25 -33.86 6.87
C SER A 23 15.41 -32.90 6.03
N SER A 24 15.28 -31.63 6.43
CA SER A 24 14.48 -30.62 5.76
C SER A 24 15.01 -30.32 4.37
N THR A 25 16.34 -30.23 4.22
CA THR A 25 17.01 -30.05 2.91
C THR A 25 16.70 -31.22 1.98
N LYS A 26 16.85 -32.47 2.46
CA LYS A 26 16.58 -33.67 1.65
C LYS A 26 15.11 -33.77 1.23
N LYS A 27 14.18 -33.40 2.12
CA LYS A 27 12.74 -33.42 1.82
C LYS A 27 12.36 -32.37 0.78
N LEU A 28 12.88 -31.14 0.90
CA LEU A 28 12.60 -30.08 -0.07
C LEU A 28 13.27 -30.36 -1.42
N GLU A 29 14.49 -30.89 -1.43
CA GLU A 29 15.16 -31.36 -2.65
C GLU A 29 14.36 -32.45 -3.36
N ALA A 30 13.90 -33.47 -2.62
CA ALA A 30 13.04 -34.51 -3.18
C ALA A 30 11.73 -33.95 -3.74
N ARG A 31 11.12 -32.97 -3.07
CA ARG A 31 9.89 -32.32 -3.55
C ARG A 31 10.13 -31.47 -4.81
N LEU A 32 11.26 -30.75 -4.88
CA LEU A 32 11.65 -30.00 -6.07
C LEU A 32 11.88 -30.91 -7.28
N LEU A 33 12.49 -32.07 -7.08
CA LEU A 33 12.64 -33.09 -8.13
C LEU A 33 11.28 -33.64 -8.58
N GLN A 34 10.33 -33.81 -7.66
CA GLN A 34 8.97 -34.19 -8.04
C GLN A 34 8.31 -33.08 -8.88
N TRP A 35 8.42 -31.82 -8.46
CA TRP A 35 7.85 -30.68 -9.20
C TRP A 35 8.44 -30.51 -10.58
N SER A 36 9.75 -30.70 -10.76
CA SER A 36 10.37 -30.60 -12.10
C SER A 36 9.88 -31.69 -13.07
N MET A 37 9.31 -32.78 -12.54
CA MET A 37 8.69 -33.85 -13.33
C MET A 37 7.16 -33.78 -13.33
N SER A 38 6.56 -32.88 -12.55
CA SER A 38 5.10 -32.73 -12.41
C SER A 38 4.52 -31.92 -13.57
N THR A 39 3.26 -32.18 -13.89
CA THR A 39 2.48 -31.34 -14.80
C THR A 39 2.23 -29.97 -14.19
N GLU A 40 1.97 -28.97 -15.03
CA GLU A 40 1.62 -27.61 -14.59
C GLU A 40 0.42 -27.59 -13.62
N LYS A 41 -0.56 -28.49 -13.84
CA LYS A 41 -1.74 -28.62 -12.99
C LYS A 41 -1.39 -29.13 -11.58
N GLU A 42 -0.42 -30.04 -11.48
CA GLU A 42 0.08 -30.55 -10.21
C GLU A 42 0.89 -29.48 -9.47
N VAL A 43 1.75 -28.74 -10.17
CA VAL A 43 2.46 -27.59 -9.58
C VAL A 43 1.48 -26.51 -9.11
N ALA A 44 0.43 -26.23 -9.88
CA ALA A 44 -0.62 -25.28 -9.48
C ALA A 44 -1.34 -25.71 -8.20
N SER A 45 -1.48 -27.02 -7.95
CA SER A 45 -2.04 -27.57 -6.71
C SER A 45 -1.09 -27.47 -5.50
N ASP A 46 0.17 -27.14 -5.74
CA ASP A 46 1.23 -27.03 -4.73
C ASP A 46 1.64 -25.59 -4.40
N LEU A 47 1.01 -24.59 -5.02
CA LEU A 47 1.32 -23.18 -4.81
C LEU A 47 1.11 -22.73 -3.35
N ASP A 48 0.13 -23.28 -2.62
CA ASP A 48 -0.09 -22.94 -1.21
C ASP A 48 1.07 -23.41 -0.30
N LEU A 49 1.68 -24.55 -0.63
CA LEU A 49 2.90 -25.02 0.02
C LEU A 49 4.08 -24.11 -0.32
N ILE A 50 4.24 -23.73 -1.59
CA ILE A 50 5.31 -22.81 -2.02
C ILE A 50 5.17 -21.46 -1.29
N HIS A 51 3.97 -20.87 -1.25
CA HIS A 51 3.68 -19.66 -0.46
C HIS A 51 4.14 -19.81 0.99
N SER A 52 3.78 -20.91 1.64
CA SER A 52 4.12 -21.16 3.04
C SER A 52 5.63 -21.27 3.26
N ILE A 53 6.36 -21.90 2.33
CA ILE A 53 7.82 -22.02 2.36
C ILE A 53 8.48 -20.65 2.14
N LEU A 54 8.04 -19.86 1.16
CA LEU A 54 8.57 -18.51 0.89
C LEU A 54 8.31 -17.55 2.05
N LYS A 55 7.12 -17.62 2.66
CA LYS A 55 6.78 -16.84 3.85
C LYS A 55 7.70 -17.18 5.02
N HIS A 56 7.96 -18.47 5.24
CA HIS A 56 8.86 -18.93 6.28
C HIS A 56 10.31 -18.50 6.02
N GLU A 57 10.80 -18.61 4.77
CA GLU A 57 12.14 -18.15 4.39
C GLU A 57 12.38 -16.70 4.79
N ARG A 58 11.44 -15.80 4.48
CA ARG A 58 11.53 -14.38 4.86
C ARG A 58 11.57 -14.18 6.37
N ALA A 59 10.75 -14.93 7.11
CA ALA A 59 10.74 -14.86 8.58
C ALA A 59 12.06 -15.37 9.19
N CYS A 60 12.72 -16.32 8.53
CA CYS A 60 14.03 -16.84 8.95
C CYS A 60 15.20 -15.94 8.56
N GLY A 61 15.06 -15.11 7.52
CA GLY A 61 16.12 -14.24 6.98
C GLY A 61 16.72 -13.26 7.99
N SER A 62 15.99 -12.94 9.06
CA SER A 62 16.47 -12.12 10.20
C SER A 62 17.38 -12.88 11.18
N SER A 63 17.43 -14.21 11.09
CA SER A 63 18.29 -15.08 11.89
C SER A 63 19.45 -15.62 11.04
N LEU A 64 20.68 -15.52 11.53
CA LEU A 64 21.91 -16.00 10.86
C LEU A 64 21.99 -17.54 10.75
N SER A 65 20.86 -18.27 10.79
CA SER A 65 20.89 -19.72 10.66
C SER A 65 21.13 -20.13 9.20
N SER A 66 22.35 -20.57 8.92
CA SER A 66 22.77 -21.15 7.63
C SER A 66 22.13 -22.52 7.32
N ALA A 67 21.22 -22.99 8.18
CA ALA A 67 20.58 -24.30 8.10
C ALA A 67 19.15 -24.28 7.54
N CYS A 68 18.60 -23.10 7.18
CA CYS A 68 17.24 -23.02 6.66
C CYS A 68 17.16 -23.55 5.22
N ALA A 69 16.55 -24.73 5.05
CA ALA A 69 16.32 -25.34 3.73
C ALA A 69 15.56 -24.40 2.77
N ALA A 70 14.55 -23.66 3.26
CA ALA A 70 13.78 -22.73 2.44
C ALA A 70 14.66 -21.62 1.83
N ARG A 71 15.67 -21.15 2.58
CA ARG A 71 16.66 -20.16 2.11
C ARG A 71 17.60 -20.74 1.06
N ILE A 72 18.07 -21.97 1.26
CA ILE A 72 18.97 -22.67 0.31
C ILE A 72 18.29 -22.84 -1.05
N PHE A 73 17.01 -23.20 -1.04
CA PHE A 73 16.25 -23.52 -2.25
C PHE A 73 15.38 -22.36 -2.78
N TYR A 74 15.51 -21.16 -2.20
CA TYR A 74 14.76 -19.98 -2.63
C TYR A 74 14.88 -19.71 -4.15
N PRO A 75 16.08 -19.71 -4.77
CA PRO A 75 16.21 -19.41 -6.20
C PRO A 75 15.41 -20.38 -7.09
N GLN A 76 15.39 -21.67 -6.75
CA GLN A 76 14.63 -22.69 -7.49
C GLN A 76 13.12 -22.51 -7.31
N LEU A 77 12.67 -22.21 -6.09
CA LEU A 77 11.26 -21.93 -5.80
C LEU A 77 10.77 -20.67 -6.52
N ALA A 78 11.58 -19.62 -6.55
CA ALA A 78 11.28 -18.39 -7.28
C ALA A 78 11.16 -18.64 -8.79
N GLN A 79 12.10 -19.41 -9.36
CA GLN A 79 12.06 -19.76 -10.77
C GLN A 79 10.81 -20.56 -11.13
N LEU A 80 10.41 -21.54 -10.29
CA LEU A 80 9.18 -22.29 -10.50
C LEU A 80 7.94 -21.38 -10.58
N VAL A 81 7.83 -20.41 -9.67
CA VAL A 81 6.73 -19.43 -9.69
C VAL A 81 6.76 -18.59 -10.96
N ILE A 82 7.93 -18.12 -11.38
CA ILE A 82 8.08 -17.34 -12.63
C ILE A 82 7.71 -18.18 -13.85
N ASP A 83 8.13 -19.43 -13.92
CA ASP A 83 7.80 -20.33 -15.03
C ASP A 83 6.30 -20.56 -15.14
N GLN A 84 5.59 -20.70 -14.01
CA GLN A 84 4.13 -20.81 -13.98
C GLN A 84 3.41 -19.56 -14.53
N THR A 85 4.05 -18.38 -14.50
CA THR A 85 3.49 -17.15 -15.09
C THR A 85 3.74 -17.02 -16.60
N ASN A 86 4.66 -17.81 -17.17
CA ASN A 86 5.01 -17.73 -18.59
C ASN A 86 4.19 -18.72 -19.45
N ASP A 87 3.54 -19.70 -18.83
CA ASP A 87 2.64 -20.58 -19.53
C ASP A 87 1.36 -19.83 -19.96
N LYS A 88 1.02 -19.94 -21.24
CA LYS A 88 -0.16 -19.30 -21.84
C LYS A 88 -1.46 -20.05 -21.52
N LYS A 89 -1.39 -21.21 -20.84
CA LYS A 89 -2.54 -22.08 -20.54
C LYS A 89 -2.97 -22.05 -19.08
N THR A 90 -2.12 -21.61 -18.14
CA THR A 90 -2.51 -21.42 -16.75
C THR A 90 -3.40 -20.21 -16.56
N THR A 91 -4.66 -20.46 -16.15
CA THR A 91 -5.49 -19.42 -15.56
C THR A 91 -4.85 -18.93 -14.27
N LEU A 92 -4.60 -17.63 -14.16
CA LEU A 92 -3.90 -17.03 -13.05
C LEU A 92 -4.69 -17.24 -11.74
N SER A 93 -4.19 -18.14 -10.89
CA SER A 93 -4.87 -18.53 -9.66
C SER A 93 -4.58 -17.55 -8.52
N TYR A 94 -5.43 -17.57 -7.48
CA TYR A 94 -5.19 -16.80 -6.26
C TYR A 94 -3.86 -17.17 -5.60
N SER A 95 -3.57 -18.47 -5.47
CA SER A 95 -2.32 -18.95 -4.88
C SER A 95 -1.10 -18.47 -5.68
N LEU A 96 -1.21 -18.40 -7.02
CA LEU A 96 -0.13 -17.87 -7.86
C LEU A 96 0.09 -16.37 -7.61
N LEU A 97 -0.99 -15.56 -7.51
CA LEU A 97 -0.88 -14.14 -7.12
C LEU A 97 -0.18 -13.96 -5.77
N VAL A 98 -0.50 -14.82 -4.80
CA VAL A 98 0.13 -14.78 -3.49
C VAL A 98 1.62 -15.09 -3.57
N CYS A 99 2.01 -16.14 -4.32
CA CYS A 99 3.43 -16.43 -4.56
C CYS A 99 4.15 -15.30 -5.29
N MET A 100 3.52 -14.66 -6.28
CA MET A 100 4.09 -13.50 -6.98
C MET A 100 4.34 -12.33 -6.02
N ILE A 101 3.38 -12.02 -5.13
CA ILE A 101 3.56 -11.02 -4.07
C ILE A 101 4.72 -11.42 -3.16
N ASP A 102 4.91 -12.71 -2.89
CA ASP A 102 6.01 -13.15 -2.06
C ASP A 102 7.38 -12.89 -2.69
N LEU A 103 7.51 -13.11 -3.99
CA LEU A 103 8.73 -12.79 -4.74
C LEU A 103 9.00 -11.29 -4.75
N VAL A 104 7.94 -10.47 -4.89
CA VAL A 104 8.09 -9.02 -4.76
C VAL A 104 8.67 -8.69 -3.39
N LYS A 105 8.11 -9.19 -2.29
CA LYS A 105 8.64 -8.87 -0.94
C LYS A 105 10.11 -9.26 -0.71
N HIS A 106 10.72 -10.10 -1.55
CA HIS A 106 12.13 -10.49 -1.48
C HIS A 106 13.07 -9.66 -2.39
N ASP A 107 12.53 -8.71 -3.17
CA ASP A 107 13.31 -7.88 -4.11
C ASP A 107 14.09 -8.68 -5.18
N SER A 108 13.59 -9.87 -5.54
CA SER A 108 14.31 -10.79 -6.44
C SER A 108 13.91 -10.70 -7.92
N LEU A 109 13.07 -9.74 -8.31
CA LEU A 109 12.52 -9.64 -9.67
C LEU A 109 13.29 -8.65 -10.53
N THR A 110 13.51 -9.02 -11.79
CA THR A 110 14.03 -8.08 -12.80
C THR A 110 12.94 -7.07 -13.23
N PRO A 111 13.30 -5.94 -13.86
CA PRO A 111 12.32 -5.01 -14.41
C PRO A 111 11.38 -5.64 -15.44
N SER A 112 11.88 -6.56 -16.29
CA SER A 112 11.05 -7.25 -17.28
C SER A 112 10.05 -8.22 -16.63
N GLN A 113 10.46 -8.94 -15.58
CA GLN A 113 9.56 -9.79 -14.80
C GLN A 113 8.50 -8.97 -14.07
N SER A 114 8.90 -7.82 -13.52
CA SER A 114 7.98 -6.88 -12.87
C SER A 114 6.92 -6.36 -13.84
N MET A 115 7.32 -5.96 -15.04
CA MET A 115 6.40 -5.54 -16.10
C MET A 115 5.43 -6.65 -16.51
N HIS A 116 5.94 -7.88 -16.71
CA HIS A 116 5.12 -9.05 -17.02
C HIS A 116 4.07 -9.30 -15.93
N PHE A 117 4.48 -9.26 -14.67
CA PHE A 117 3.59 -9.46 -13.53
C PHE A 117 2.50 -8.37 -13.46
N ILE A 118 2.84 -7.11 -13.72
CA ILE A 118 1.87 -6.01 -13.80
C ILE A 118 0.85 -6.26 -14.93
N ALA A 119 1.33 -6.63 -16.12
CA ALA A 119 0.46 -6.85 -17.28
C ALA A 119 -0.54 -7.98 -17.01
N MET A 120 -0.09 -9.08 -16.39
CA MET A 120 -0.96 -10.19 -16.01
C MET A 120 -1.94 -9.81 -14.90
N ALA A 121 -1.44 -9.25 -13.79
CA ALA A 121 -2.27 -8.94 -12.62
C ALA A 121 -3.31 -7.86 -12.93
N SER A 122 -2.95 -6.81 -13.68
CA SER A 122 -3.88 -5.73 -14.05
C SER A 122 -5.07 -6.20 -14.88
N SER A 123 -4.94 -7.33 -15.61
CA SER A 123 -6.06 -7.94 -16.33
C SER A 123 -7.13 -8.53 -15.43
N LEU A 124 -6.80 -8.81 -14.16
CA LEU A 124 -7.68 -9.47 -13.18
C LEU A 124 -8.43 -8.49 -12.27
N TRP A 125 -8.27 -7.19 -12.45
CA TRP A 125 -8.93 -6.19 -11.61
C TRP A 125 -10.47 -6.25 -11.72
N SER A 126 -10.98 -6.76 -12.86
CA SER A 126 -12.42 -6.97 -13.10
C SER A 126 -12.86 -8.44 -12.94
N HIS A 127 -12.08 -9.25 -12.21
CA HIS A 127 -12.42 -10.64 -11.97
C HIS A 127 -13.70 -10.77 -11.12
N HIS A 128 -14.50 -11.80 -11.37
CA HIS A 128 -15.75 -12.06 -10.63
C HIS A 128 -15.54 -12.42 -9.15
N LYS A 129 -14.28 -12.54 -8.69
CA LYS A 129 -13.95 -12.93 -7.31
C LYS A 129 -13.12 -11.83 -6.67
N ILE A 130 -13.66 -11.26 -5.60
CA ILE A 130 -13.08 -10.09 -4.94
C ILE A 130 -11.66 -10.35 -4.44
N TYR A 131 -11.37 -11.54 -3.91
CA TYR A 131 -10.04 -11.90 -3.41
C TYR A 131 -8.96 -11.88 -4.52
N THR A 132 -9.34 -12.23 -5.75
CA THR A 132 -8.45 -12.15 -6.92
C THR A 132 -8.20 -10.68 -7.27
N CYS A 133 -9.25 -9.85 -7.31
CA CYS A 133 -9.12 -8.41 -7.53
C CYS A 133 -8.18 -7.79 -6.49
N ARG A 134 -8.45 -7.99 -5.19
CA ARG A 134 -7.64 -7.46 -4.09
C ARG A 134 -6.15 -7.81 -4.23
N LYS A 135 -5.81 -9.09 -4.45
CA LYS A 135 -4.41 -9.52 -4.56
C LYS A 135 -3.74 -9.07 -5.85
N SER A 136 -4.47 -9.02 -6.95
CA SER A 136 -3.94 -8.50 -8.21
C SER A 136 -3.63 -6.99 -8.14
N MET A 137 -4.48 -6.21 -7.47
CA MET A 137 -4.24 -4.78 -7.24
C MET A 137 -3.11 -4.54 -6.24
N GLU A 138 -3.04 -5.32 -5.14
CA GLU A 138 -1.90 -5.30 -4.20
C GLU A 138 -0.58 -5.54 -4.94
N LEU A 139 -0.53 -6.58 -5.78
CA LEU A 139 0.65 -6.94 -6.55
C LEU A 139 1.08 -5.80 -7.48
N CYS A 140 0.15 -5.25 -8.26
CA CYS A 140 0.41 -4.11 -9.13
C CYS A 140 0.95 -2.91 -8.34
N CYS A 141 0.30 -2.54 -7.22
CA CYS A 141 0.71 -1.42 -6.38
C CYS A 141 2.17 -1.59 -5.90
N ARG A 142 2.52 -2.76 -5.36
CA ARG A 142 3.88 -3.04 -4.86
C ARG A 142 4.94 -2.96 -5.97
N LEU A 143 4.63 -3.48 -7.16
CA LEU A 143 5.54 -3.47 -8.31
C LEU A 143 5.72 -2.06 -8.87
N VAL A 144 4.62 -1.32 -9.04
CA VAL A 144 4.60 0.07 -9.52
C VAL A 144 5.50 0.92 -8.63
N SER A 145 5.39 0.82 -7.31
CA SER A 145 6.22 1.58 -6.36
C SER A 145 7.73 1.34 -6.52
N ARG A 146 8.15 0.22 -7.12
CA ARG A 146 9.57 -0.13 -7.29
C ARG A 146 10.14 0.17 -8.67
N MET A 147 9.29 0.30 -9.67
CA MET A 147 9.74 0.53 -11.04
C MET A 147 10.16 1.99 -11.29
N PRO A 148 11.19 2.25 -12.10
CA PRO A 148 11.63 3.62 -12.39
C PRO A 148 10.63 4.40 -13.24
N SER A 149 9.89 3.72 -14.12
CA SER A 149 8.87 4.31 -14.98
C SER A 149 7.73 3.32 -15.19
N ILE A 150 6.57 3.83 -15.61
CA ILE A 150 5.33 3.05 -15.77
C ILE A 150 4.90 3.08 -17.24
N GLU A 151 4.57 1.93 -17.82
CA GLU A 151 4.07 1.87 -19.20
C GLU A 151 2.67 2.49 -19.34
N GLY A 152 2.43 3.14 -20.48
CA GLY A 152 1.12 3.75 -20.79
C GLY A 152 -0.04 2.75 -20.80
N THR A 153 0.23 1.50 -21.15
CA THR A 153 -0.76 0.40 -21.14
C THR A 153 -1.31 0.14 -19.74
N PHE A 154 -0.50 0.30 -18.69
CA PHE A 154 -0.95 0.15 -17.32
C PHE A 154 -1.77 1.36 -16.85
N ILE A 155 -1.41 2.57 -17.27
CA ILE A 155 -2.22 3.78 -17.01
C ILE A 155 -3.61 3.62 -17.65
N ASP A 156 -3.70 3.06 -18.85
CA ASP A 156 -4.97 2.75 -19.52
C ASP A 156 -5.82 1.75 -18.70
N ARG A 157 -5.20 0.81 -17.98
CA ARG A 157 -5.92 -0.12 -17.07
C ARG A 157 -6.49 0.60 -15.86
N ILE A 158 -5.73 1.51 -15.24
CA ILE A 158 -6.21 2.34 -14.13
C ILE A 158 -7.40 3.20 -14.59
N VAL A 159 -7.25 3.87 -15.72
CA VAL A 159 -8.32 4.68 -16.36
C VAL A 159 -9.57 3.84 -16.60
N ALA A 160 -9.42 2.64 -17.18
CA ALA A 160 -10.55 1.75 -17.44
C ALA A 160 -11.26 1.33 -16.16
N TYR A 161 -10.51 1.01 -15.09
CA TYR A 161 -11.07 0.63 -13.80
C TYR A 161 -11.82 1.78 -13.13
N ILE A 162 -11.25 2.99 -13.11
CA ILE A 162 -11.92 4.20 -12.60
C ILE A 162 -13.23 4.46 -13.37
N ARG A 163 -13.22 4.28 -14.68
CA ARG A 163 -14.43 4.44 -15.50
C ARG A 163 -15.49 3.38 -15.20
N GLN A 164 -15.08 2.13 -14.93
CA GLN A 164 -16.00 1.08 -14.48
C GLN A 164 -16.59 1.42 -13.11
N CYS A 165 -15.76 1.86 -12.16
CA CYS A 165 -16.20 2.38 -10.86
C CYS A 165 -17.26 3.48 -11.05
N ARG A 166 -16.98 4.49 -11.87
CA ARG A 166 -17.95 5.59 -12.12
C ARG A 166 -19.27 5.10 -12.72
N THR A 167 -19.24 4.07 -13.56
CA THR A 167 -20.44 3.54 -14.23
C THR A 167 -21.29 2.64 -13.32
N HIS A 168 -20.65 1.90 -12.41
CA HIS A 168 -21.29 0.81 -11.67
C HIS A 168 -21.39 1.03 -10.17
N MET A 169 -20.63 1.96 -9.60
CA MET A 169 -20.66 2.26 -8.16
C MET A 169 -21.83 3.15 -7.82
N THR A 170 -22.68 2.67 -6.92
CA THR A 170 -23.81 3.43 -6.41
C THR A 170 -23.41 4.20 -5.16
N ARG A 171 -24.24 5.17 -4.76
CA ARG A 171 -24.06 5.90 -3.49
C ARG A 171 -24.04 4.96 -2.28
N LEU A 172 -24.89 3.93 -2.27
CA LEU A 172 -24.92 2.93 -1.20
C LEU A 172 -23.59 2.16 -1.09
N ASP A 173 -22.95 1.91 -2.22
CA ASP A 173 -21.64 1.26 -2.22
C ASP A 173 -20.56 2.16 -1.63
N VAL A 174 -20.59 3.47 -1.95
CA VAL A 174 -19.69 4.47 -1.37
C VAL A 174 -19.89 4.55 0.15
N ASP A 175 -21.14 4.67 0.61
CA ASP A 175 -21.46 4.73 2.05
C ASP A 175 -20.99 3.46 2.77
N LYS A 176 -21.19 2.28 2.16
CA LYS A 176 -20.69 1.00 2.69
C LYS A 176 -19.16 0.98 2.77
N ILE A 177 -18.46 1.43 1.73
CA ILE A 177 -16.99 1.48 1.68
C ILE A 177 -16.44 2.46 2.72
N ARG A 178 -17.16 3.55 3.02
CA ARG A 178 -16.76 4.56 4.03
C ARG A 178 -17.14 4.19 5.47
N SER A 179 -18.05 3.22 5.66
CA SER A 179 -18.56 2.86 6.99
C SER A 179 -17.46 2.47 7.98
N PRO A 180 -17.35 3.09 9.16
CA PRO A 180 -16.31 2.73 10.14
C PRO A 180 -16.39 1.25 10.56
N ASP A 181 -17.59 0.67 10.59
CA ASP A 181 -17.83 -0.74 10.91
C ASP A 181 -17.60 -1.71 9.75
N TYR A 182 -17.02 -1.26 8.64
CA TYR A 182 -16.79 -2.13 7.49
C TYR A 182 -15.76 -3.22 7.81
N THR A 183 -16.21 -4.47 7.75
CA THR A 183 -15.36 -5.64 7.91
C THR A 183 -15.14 -6.35 6.57
N GLU A 184 -13.88 -6.51 6.17
CA GLU A 184 -13.48 -7.16 4.90
C GLU A 184 -13.82 -8.67 4.82
N PHE A 185 -14.24 -9.28 5.93
CA PHE A 185 -14.41 -10.72 6.14
C PHE A 185 -15.78 -11.29 5.77
N PHE A 186 -16.82 -10.46 5.67
CA PHE A 186 -18.17 -10.91 5.33
C PHE A 186 -18.45 -10.65 3.85
N PHE A 187 -18.09 -11.60 3.00
CA PHE A 187 -18.58 -11.62 1.62
C PHE A 187 -19.24 -12.95 1.32
N GLU A 188 -20.53 -12.86 1.02
CA GLU A 188 -21.30 -13.95 0.43
C GLU A 188 -20.80 -14.17 -1.00
N ASP A 189 -20.35 -15.39 -1.28
CA ASP A 189 -20.02 -15.92 -2.62
C ASP A 189 -21.28 -16.03 -3.52
N THR A 190 -22.33 -15.27 -3.21
CA THR A 190 -23.50 -15.13 -4.06
C THR A 190 -23.06 -14.43 -5.34
N PRO A 191 -23.29 -15.02 -6.53
CA PRO A 191 -23.05 -14.34 -7.79
C PRO A 191 -23.98 -13.13 -7.85
N SER A 192 -23.48 -11.98 -7.41
CA SER A 192 -24.18 -10.72 -7.61
C SER A 192 -24.27 -10.52 -9.11
N SER A 193 -25.45 -10.18 -9.59
CA SER A 193 -25.68 -9.74 -10.98
C SER A 193 -24.96 -8.41 -11.31
N SER A 194 -24.01 -7.97 -10.47
CA SER A 194 -23.21 -6.77 -10.68
C SER A 194 -22.11 -7.07 -11.68
N ALA A 195 -22.00 -6.22 -12.71
CA ALA A 195 -20.98 -6.36 -13.76
C ALA A 195 -19.54 -6.16 -13.25
N MET A 196 -19.37 -5.67 -12.01
CA MET A 196 -18.09 -5.37 -11.38
C MET A 196 -18.15 -5.77 -9.90
N VAL A 197 -17.04 -6.31 -9.38
CA VAL A 197 -16.87 -6.65 -7.97
C VAL A 197 -15.76 -5.75 -7.40
N TYR A 198 -16.10 -4.97 -6.37
CA TYR A 198 -15.20 -4.05 -5.69
C TYR A 198 -15.62 -3.90 -4.23
N ASP A 199 -14.71 -3.34 -3.44
CA ASP A 199 -14.77 -3.28 -2.00
C ASP A 199 -13.76 -2.24 -1.46
N ARG A 200 -13.76 -1.92 -0.15
CA ARG A 200 -12.82 -0.94 0.42
C ARG A 200 -11.36 -1.24 0.05
N SER A 201 -10.92 -2.50 0.16
CA SER A 201 -9.52 -2.84 -0.13
C SER A 201 -9.16 -2.57 -1.58
N THR A 202 -10.04 -2.89 -2.55
CA THR A 202 -9.78 -2.58 -3.97
C THR A 202 -9.69 -1.09 -4.25
N ILE A 203 -10.55 -0.26 -3.62
CA ILE A 203 -10.49 1.20 -3.77
C ILE A 203 -9.21 1.75 -3.12
N ARG A 204 -8.82 1.25 -1.94
CA ARG A 204 -7.54 1.60 -1.31
C ARG A 204 -6.36 1.31 -2.24
N TRP A 205 -6.28 0.11 -2.80
CA TRP A 205 -5.20 -0.25 -3.73
C TRP A 205 -5.21 0.60 -5.01
N LEU A 206 -6.39 0.98 -5.50
CA LEU A 206 -6.53 1.88 -6.64
C LEU A 206 -5.93 3.26 -6.33
N ILE A 207 -6.26 3.83 -5.17
CA ILE A 207 -5.75 5.13 -4.72
C ILE A 207 -4.23 5.08 -4.56
N GLN A 208 -3.72 4.08 -3.83
CA GLN A 208 -2.28 3.93 -3.60
C GLN A 208 -1.51 3.72 -4.92
N THR A 209 -2.04 2.91 -5.84
CA THR A 209 -1.45 2.72 -7.17
C THR A 209 -1.46 4.02 -7.97
N THR A 210 -2.55 4.78 -7.92
CA THR A 210 -2.67 6.07 -8.59
C THR A 210 -1.61 7.05 -8.08
N PHE A 211 -1.45 7.18 -6.77
CA PHE A 211 -0.42 8.05 -6.18
C PHE A 211 1.00 7.58 -6.52
N ALA A 212 1.25 6.27 -6.52
CA ALA A 212 2.54 5.72 -6.95
C ALA A 212 2.85 6.03 -8.42
N VAL A 213 1.83 6.09 -9.29
CA VAL A 213 1.97 6.56 -10.69
C VAL A 213 2.23 8.06 -10.75
N LEU A 214 1.50 8.89 -9.98
CA LEU A 214 1.71 10.34 -9.92
C LEU A 214 3.15 10.68 -9.47
N LEU A 215 3.75 9.89 -8.59
CA LEU A 215 5.14 10.07 -8.17
C LEU A 215 6.17 9.77 -9.26
N LYS A 216 5.77 9.14 -10.38
CA LYS A 216 6.73 8.62 -11.38
C LYS A 216 6.55 9.25 -12.75
N GLN A 217 5.36 9.78 -13.04
CA GLN A 217 4.99 10.23 -14.38
C GLN A 217 4.53 11.69 -14.36
N GLY A 218 4.89 12.42 -15.42
CA GLY A 218 4.45 13.80 -15.64
C GLY A 218 3.03 13.87 -16.18
N VAL A 219 2.35 15.00 -15.96
CA VAL A 219 0.93 15.21 -16.28
C VAL A 219 0.57 14.99 -17.75
N ASP A 220 1.48 15.28 -18.68
CA ASP A 220 1.22 15.08 -20.12
C ASP A 220 0.89 13.62 -20.46
N SER A 221 1.48 12.68 -19.73
CA SER A 221 1.20 11.24 -19.86
C SER A 221 -0.04 10.78 -19.08
N LEU A 222 -0.53 11.62 -18.16
CA LEU A 222 -1.57 11.30 -17.17
C LEU A 222 -2.88 12.07 -17.37
N GLY A 223 -2.98 12.97 -18.35
CA GLY A 223 -4.15 13.84 -18.53
C GLY A 223 -5.49 13.07 -18.57
N ARG A 224 -5.51 11.87 -19.18
CA ARG A 224 -6.68 10.98 -19.17
C ARG A 224 -7.02 10.46 -17.77
N LEU A 225 -6.02 10.01 -17.01
CA LEU A 225 -6.18 9.53 -15.64
C LEU A 225 -6.72 10.64 -14.73
N MET A 226 -6.13 11.82 -14.80
CA MET A 226 -6.52 12.96 -13.98
C MET A 226 -7.94 13.44 -14.28
N THR A 227 -8.34 13.39 -15.56
CA THR A 227 -9.72 13.70 -15.96
C THR A 227 -10.71 12.72 -15.35
N GLU A 228 -10.45 11.41 -15.44
CA GLU A 228 -11.34 10.39 -14.89
C GLU A 228 -11.42 10.44 -13.35
N ILE A 229 -10.32 10.73 -12.66
CA ILE A 229 -10.33 10.94 -11.19
C ILE A 229 -11.20 12.14 -10.83
N LYS A 230 -11.02 13.26 -11.55
CA LYS A 230 -11.79 14.49 -11.32
C LYS A 230 -13.28 14.27 -11.58
N ASP A 231 -13.62 13.54 -12.63
CA ASP A 231 -15.00 13.23 -12.96
C ASP A 231 -15.63 12.25 -11.98
N LEU A 232 -14.88 11.24 -11.52
CA LEU A 232 -15.32 10.35 -10.45
C LEU A 232 -15.64 11.15 -9.18
N TYR A 233 -14.73 12.04 -8.76
CA TYR A 233 -14.94 12.89 -7.59
C TYR A 233 -16.18 13.77 -7.72
N LYS A 234 -16.36 14.44 -8.86
CA LYS A 234 -17.56 15.26 -9.14
C LYS A 234 -18.86 14.46 -9.10
N SER A 235 -18.82 13.18 -9.48
CA SER A 235 -20.02 12.33 -9.53
C SER A 235 -20.47 11.82 -8.17
N MET A 236 -19.63 11.88 -7.14
CA MET A 236 -19.90 11.25 -5.85
C MET A 236 -20.77 12.09 -4.89
N ASP A 237 -21.08 13.36 -5.18
CA ASP A 237 -21.77 14.30 -4.27
C ASP A 237 -21.17 14.42 -2.85
N THR A 238 -20.05 13.74 -2.57
CA THR A 238 -19.28 13.81 -1.32
C THR A 238 -18.41 15.05 -1.36
N HIS A 239 -18.54 15.92 -0.36
CA HIS A 239 -17.97 17.27 -0.43
C HIS A 239 -16.47 17.31 -0.15
N ASP A 240 -15.84 16.20 0.26
CA ASP A 240 -14.47 16.24 0.72
C ASP A 240 -13.62 15.01 0.37
N ALA A 241 -12.68 15.19 -0.56
CA ALA A 241 -11.75 14.13 -0.99
C ALA A 241 -10.83 13.66 0.15
N LYS A 242 -10.48 14.54 1.10
CA LYS A 242 -9.60 14.15 2.20
C LYS A 242 -10.30 13.21 3.17
N GLU A 243 -11.57 13.44 3.50
CA GLU A 243 -12.35 12.49 4.31
C GLU A 243 -12.39 11.11 3.65
N LEU A 244 -12.68 11.05 2.35
CA LEU A 244 -12.69 9.78 1.61
C LEU A 244 -11.33 9.07 1.65
N LEU A 245 -10.23 9.81 1.55
CA LEU A 245 -8.89 9.23 1.67
C LEU A 245 -8.68 8.59 3.05
N PHE A 246 -9.10 9.26 4.13
CA PHE A 246 -8.95 8.71 5.48
C PHE A 246 -9.86 7.52 5.71
N ASP A 247 -11.14 7.60 5.32
CA ASP A 247 -12.12 6.51 5.47
C ASP A 247 -11.69 5.21 4.77
N VAL A 248 -10.93 5.32 3.67
CA VAL A 248 -10.56 4.19 2.81
C VAL A 248 -9.11 3.74 3.02
N CYS A 249 -8.18 4.67 3.15
CA CYS A 249 -6.76 4.37 3.15
C CYS A 249 -6.15 4.29 4.56
N CYS A 250 -6.71 4.96 5.56
CA CYS A 250 -6.10 5.09 6.89
C CYS A 250 -6.66 4.05 7.88
N ALA A 251 -6.40 2.76 7.63
CA ALA A 251 -6.87 1.67 8.48
C ALA A 251 -6.06 1.52 9.79
N ASN A 252 -4.82 2.02 9.82
CA ASN A 252 -3.91 2.02 10.96
C ASN A 252 -2.93 3.20 10.81
N ASP A 253 -2.05 3.37 11.81
CA ASP A 253 -1.10 4.47 11.86
C ASP A 253 -0.09 4.40 10.70
N ASP A 254 0.49 3.23 10.41
CA ASP A 254 1.42 3.05 9.28
C ASP A 254 0.82 3.47 7.93
N ASP A 255 -0.40 3.02 7.64
CA ASP A 255 -1.13 3.35 6.41
C ASP A 255 -1.40 4.87 6.34
N THR A 256 -1.66 5.51 7.48
CA THR A 256 -1.88 6.96 7.60
C THR A 256 -0.59 7.73 7.32
N VAL A 257 0.52 7.35 7.96
CA VAL A 257 1.83 7.97 7.75
C VAL A 257 2.26 7.83 6.30
N GLN A 258 2.06 6.65 5.70
CA GLN A 258 2.39 6.40 4.30
C GLN A 258 1.58 7.31 3.35
N LEU A 259 0.29 7.50 3.61
CA LEU A 259 -0.55 8.42 2.84
C LEU A 259 -0.03 9.85 2.92
N LEU A 260 0.25 10.33 4.14
CA LEU A 260 0.76 11.67 4.39
C LEU A 260 2.11 11.92 3.69
N ASP A 261 3.04 10.96 3.79
CA ASP A 261 4.36 11.07 3.15
C ASP A 261 4.28 11.02 1.62
N THR A 262 3.39 10.17 1.09
CA THR A 262 3.16 10.06 -0.36
C THR A 262 2.66 11.39 -0.94
N ILE A 263 1.69 12.03 -0.28
CA ILE A 263 1.14 13.33 -0.73
C ILE A 263 2.22 14.41 -0.63
N LEU A 264 2.97 14.47 0.47
CA LEU A 264 4.09 15.41 0.61
C LEU A 264 5.13 15.22 -0.49
N SER A 265 5.48 13.96 -0.78
CA SER A 265 6.44 13.60 -1.82
C SER A 265 6.01 14.07 -3.20
N ILE A 266 4.71 13.98 -3.55
CA ILE A 266 4.17 14.53 -4.81
C ILE A 266 4.36 16.04 -4.88
N TYR A 267 4.15 16.77 -3.79
CA TYR A 267 4.30 18.23 -3.72
C TYR A 267 5.76 18.69 -3.76
N GLN A 268 6.68 17.86 -3.30
CA GLN A 268 8.12 18.14 -3.32
C GLN A 268 8.78 17.77 -4.67
N GLN A 269 8.04 17.18 -5.62
CA GLN A 269 8.60 16.89 -6.94
C GLN A 269 8.86 18.17 -7.74
N PRO A 270 9.88 18.17 -8.60
CA PRO A 270 10.11 19.27 -9.55
C PRO A 270 8.88 19.54 -10.44
N GLN A 271 8.12 18.49 -10.77
CA GLN A 271 6.91 18.58 -11.58
C GLN A 271 5.71 19.07 -10.75
N GLN A 272 5.58 20.38 -10.60
CA GLN A 272 4.48 21.04 -9.86
C GLN A 272 3.06 20.78 -10.40
N GLN A 273 2.93 20.18 -11.59
CA GLN A 273 1.63 19.94 -12.23
C GLN A 273 0.80 18.85 -11.50
N ASN A 274 1.45 17.82 -10.95
CA ASN A 274 0.76 16.78 -10.17
C ASN A 274 0.22 17.36 -8.86
N ALA A 275 1.00 18.22 -8.19
CA ALA A 275 0.58 18.98 -7.02
C ALA A 275 -0.60 19.93 -7.34
N ALA A 276 -0.54 20.64 -8.47
CA ALA A 276 -1.62 21.51 -8.91
C ALA A 276 -2.93 20.73 -9.12
N PHE A 277 -2.87 19.52 -9.67
CA PHE A 277 -4.03 18.65 -9.83
C PHE A 277 -4.64 18.19 -8.51
N LEU A 278 -3.82 17.68 -7.58
CA LEU A 278 -4.31 17.26 -6.26
C LEU A 278 -5.00 18.43 -5.55
N SER A 279 -4.45 19.64 -5.66
CA SER A 279 -5.07 20.86 -5.14
C SER A 279 -6.47 21.11 -5.74
N THR A 280 -6.70 20.79 -7.02
CA THR A 280 -8.04 20.97 -7.65
C THR A 280 -9.13 20.04 -7.12
N ILE A 281 -8.75 18.95 -6.46
CA ILE A 281 -9.66 18.02 -5.78
C ILE A 281 -9.57 18.15 -4.25
N GLY A 282 -8.96 19.24 -3.75
CA GLY A 282 -8.90 19.53 -2.31
C GLY A 282 -7.88 18.72 -1.52
N ILE A 283 -6.91 18.06 -2.19
CA ILE A 283 -5.86 17.28 -1.54
C ILE A 283 -4.55 18.09 -1.58
N ASN A 284 -3.99 18.42 -0.42
CA ASN A 284 -2.65 19.00 -0.28
C ASN A 284 -2.03 18.65 1.08
N PRO A 285 -0.69 18.75 1.25
CA PRO A 285 -0.02 18.30 2.47
C PRO A 285 -0.55 18.94 3.76
N HIS A 286 -0.88 20.23 3.74
CA HIS A 286 -1.42 20.92 4.92
C HIS A 286 -2.81 20.42 5.27
N SER A 287 -3.71 20.33 4.29
CA SER A 287 -5.08 19.88 4.51
C SER A 287 -5.16 18.47 5.08
N VAL A 288 -4.32 17.54 4.59
CA VAL A 288 -4.35 16.15 5.07
C VAL A 288 -3.68 16.00 6.43
N PHE A 289 -2.60 16.74 6.70
CA PHE A 289 -1.95 16.74 8.00
C PHE A 289 -2.87 17.35 9.08
N LEU A 290 -3.46 18.52 8.82
CA LEU A 290 -4.35 19.17 9.78
C LEU A 290 -5.63 18.37 10.02
N TYR A 291 -6.17 17.72 8.98
CA TYR A 291 -7.30 16.82 9.13
C TYR A 291 -6.95 15.58 9.95
N PHE A 292 -5.75 15.02 9.78
CA PHE A 292 -5.23 13.95 10.65
C PHE A 292 -5.21 14.38 12.12
N ILE A 293 -4.63 15.55 12.43
CA ILE A 293 -4.60 16.08 13.81
C ILE A 293 -6.02 16.25 14.38
N GLN A 294 -6.96 16.72 13.55
CA GLN A 294 -8.36 16.88 13.94
C GLN A 294 -9.04 15.54 14.25
N LEU A 295 -8.80 14.51 13.44
CA LEU A 295 -9.32 13.15 13.69
C LEU A 295 -8.78 12.56 15.00
N CYS A 296 -7.54 12.90 15.35
CA CYS A 296 -6.92 12.50 16.60
C CYS A 296 -7.29 13.41 17.80
N GLY A 297 -8.35 14.22 17.67
CA GLY A 297 -8.89 15.01 18.78
C GLY A 297 -8.18 16.34 19.03
N ASN A 298 -7.33 16.80 18.12
CA ASN A 298 -6.54 18.04 18.26
C ASN A 298 -5.68 18.07 19.54
N THR A 299 -5.04 16.94 19.86
CA THR A 299 -4.14 16.81 21.02
C THR A 299 -2.71 16.53 20.59
N HIS A 300 -1.74 16.98 21.37
CA HIS A 300 -0.33 16.64 21.17
C HIS A 300 0.01 15.17 21.48
N ASP A 301 -0.85 14.44 22.20
CA ASP A 301 -0.60 13.06 22.65
C ASP A 301 -0.30 12.13 21.46
N ILE A 302 -1.11 12.17 20.39
CA ILE A 302 -0.88 11.36 19.19
C ILE A 302 0.47 11.68 18.52
N MET A 303 0.86 12.96 18.52
CA MET A 303 2.13 13.38 17.93
C MET A 303 3.30 12.82 18.72
N VAL A 304 3.20 12.84 20.05
CA VAL A 304 4.20 12.27 20.95
C VAL A 304 4.26 10.76 20.79
N ASP A 305 3.12 10.07 20.76
CA ASP A 305 3.06 8.62 20.60
C ASP A 305 3.73 8.16 19.31
N LEU A 306 3.37 8.76 18.16
CA LEU A 306 3.97 8.44 16.87
C LEU A 306 5.45 8.84 16.77
N LEU A 307 5.89 9.85 17.53
CA LEU A 307 7.30 10.21 17.61
C LEU A 307 8.09 9.27 18.52
N LEU A 308 7.48 8.66 19.54
CA LEU A 308 8.15 7.69 20.43
C LEU A 308 8.37 6.33 19.74
N GLU A 309 7.53 6.00 18.76
CA GLU A 309 7.66 4.77 17.97
C GLU A 309 8.91 4.80 17.08
N ASN A 310 9.98 4.17 17.58
CA ASN A 310 11.29 4.12 16.92
C ASN A 310 11.27 3.45 15.53
N ASP A 311 10.28 2.59 15.28
CA ASP A 311 10.11 1.87 14.01
C ASP A 311 9.16 2.60 13.05
N SER A 312 8.57 3.73 13.46
CA SER A 312 7.63 4.48 12.63
C SER A 312 8.35 5.37 11.62
N GLU A 313 7.91 5.32 10.36
CA GLU A 313 8.33 6.26 9.32
C GLU A 313 7.87 7.70 9.62
N PHE A 314 7.08 7.90 10.68
CA PHE A 314 6.50 9.19 11.04
C PHE A 314 7.55 10.25 11.35
N ILE A 315 8.64 9.94 12.06
CA ILE A 315 9.68 10.94 12.38
C ILE A 315 10.29 11.51 11.10
N ALA A 316 10.56 10.65 10.12
CA ALA A 316 11.13 11.05 8.83
C ALA A 316 10.14 11.90 8.03
N TYR A 317 8.88 11.48 7.96
CA TYR A 317 7.80 12.25 7.36
C TYR A 317 7.65 13.63 8.04
N PHE A 318 7.50 13.64 9.36
CA PHE A 318 7.17 14.83 10.13
C PHE A 318 8.30 15.86 10.04
N HIS A 319 9.55 15.43 10.12
CA HIS A 319 10.69 16.33 9.89
C HIS A 319 10.65 16.97 8.49
N ARG A 320 10.35 16.21 7.43
CA ARG A 320 10.18 16.76 6.06
C ARG A 320 8.98 17.69 5.97
N TYR A 321 7.88 17.35 6.62
CA TYR A 321 6.66 18.13 6.62
C TYR A 321 6.84 19.47 7.31
N ILE A 322 7.49 19.51 8.47
CA ILE A 322 7.76 20.77 9.20
C ILE A 322 8.61 21.72 8.36
N ILE A 323 9.63 21.22 7.64
CA ILE A 323 10.41 22.04 6.71
C ILE A 323 9.51 22.62 5.61
N TYR A 324 8.65 21.78 5.02
CA TYR A 324 7.71 22.20 3.98
C TYR A 324 6.70 23.24 4.50
N ALA A 325 6.07 23.00 5.65
CA ALA A 325 5.10 23.91 6.25
C ALA A 325 5.71 25.25 6.67
N THR A 326 6.95 25.24 7.16
CA THR A 326 7.71 26.48 7.47
C THR A 326 7.99 27.30 6.22
N GLN A 327 8.20 26.65 5.07
CA GLN A 327 8.42 27.33 3.79
C GLN A 327 7.13 27.91 3.21
N TYR A 328 5.99 27.25 3.42
CA TYR A 328 4.69 27.62 2.86
C TYR A 328 3.66 27.99 3.95
N MET A 329 4.07 28.84 4.91
CA MET A 329 3.28 29.15 6.11
C MET A 329 1.91 29.77 5.80
N ASP A 330 1.81 30.67 4.82
CA ASP A 330 0.53 31.28 4.44
C ASP A 330 -0.49 30.24 3.96
N ALA A 331 -0.01 29.24 3.22
CA ALA A 331 -0.83 28.14 2.74
C ALA A 331 -1.24 27.22 3.91
N PHE A 332 -0.36 27.00 4.89
CA PHE A 332 -0.68 26.29 6.12
C PHE A 332 -1.77 27.00 6.92
N LYS A 333 -1.61 28.30 7.23
CA LYS A 333 -2.60 29.11 7.95
C LYS A 333 -3.95 29.13 7.22
N LYS A 334 -3.92 29.23 5.88
CA LYS A 334 -5.13 29.16 5.06
C LYS A 334 -5.82 27.80 5.21
N ALA A 335 -5.09 26.69 5.05
CA ALA A 335 -5.64 25.35 5.20
C ALA A 335 -6.23 25.11 6.61
N ASN A 336 -5.60 25.66 7.65
CA ASN A 336 -6.12 25.62 9.02
C ASN A 336 -7.47 26.33 9.16
N ARG A 337 -7.60 27.54 8.60
CA ARG A 337 -8.87 28.27 8.56
C ARG A 337 -9.94 27.56 7.73
N ASP A 338 -9.56 27.00 6.58
CA ASP A 338 -10.48 26.29 5.69
C ASP A 338 -11.06 25.01 6.36
N LEU A 339 -10.31 24.42 7.29
CA LEU A 339 -10.77 23.30 8.13
C LEU A 339 -11.62 23.74 9.34
N GLY A 340 -11.70 25.04 9.63
CA GLY A 340 -12.40 25.57 10.80
C GLY A 340 -11.64 25.35 12.11
N ASN A 341 -10.35 25.04 12.06
CA ASN A 341 -9.51 24.89 13.25
C ASN A 341 -9.11 26.27 13.80
N ASP A 342 -9.01 26.36 15.12
CA ASP A 342 -8.42 27.51 15.79
C ASP A 342 -6.89 27.44 15.71
N ILE A 343 -6.25 28.56 15.37
CA ILE A 343 -4.79 28.62 15.25
C ILE A 343 -4.13 28.41 16.61
N ASP A 344 -4.77 28.86 17.70
CA ASP A 344 -4.29 28.72 19.07
C ASP A 344 -4.21 27.24 19.48
N THR A 345 -5.10 26.41 18.94
CA THR A 345 -5.09 24.95 19.15
C THR A 345 -3.82 24.34 18.54
N ILE A 346 -3.49 24.70 17.30
CA ILE A 346 -2.28 24.20 16.64
C ILE A 346 -1.02 24.71 17.34
N GLN A 347 -0.99 25.99 17.73
CA GLN A 347 0.11 26.57 18.49
C GLN A 347 0.33 25.80 19.80
N THR A 348 -0.74 25.49 20.52
CA THR A 348 -0.68 24.69 21.76
C THR A 348 -0.14 23.29 21.52
N ILE A 349 -0.59 22.61 20.45
CA ILE A 349 -0.08 21.27 20.09
C ILE A 349 1.43 21.32 19.83
N VAL A 350 1.89 22.30 19.05
CA VAL A 350 3.31 22.45 18.70
C VAL A 350 4.15 22.76 19.94
N ALA A 351 3.73 23.72 20.76
CA ALA A 351 4.43 24.11 21.99
C ALA A 351 4.56 22.93 22.96
N ASN A 352 3.48 22.18 23.17
CA ASN A 352 3.52 21.01 24.06
C ASN A 352 4.36 19.86 23.48
N THR A 353 4.32 19.64 22.15
CA THR A 353 5.19 18.65 21.49
C THR A 353 6.67 19.02 21.67
N LEU A 354 7.02 20.31 21.55
CA LEU A 354 8.37 20.82 21.80
C LEU A 354 8.83 20.58 23.24
N LEU A 355 8.00 20.90 24.24
CA LEU A 355 8.30 20.66 25.65
C LEU A 355 8.61 19.19 25.93
N VAL A 356 7.85 18.28 25.32
CA VAL A 356 8.08 16.84 25.48
C VAL A 356 9.39 16.41 24.80
N LEU A 357 9.68 16.90 23.58
CA LEU A 357 10.93 16.62 22.87
C LEU A 357 12.18 17.13 23.61
N GLU A 358 12.07 18.27 24.30
CA GLU A 358 13.15 18.83 25.12
C GLU A 358 13.40 18.07 26.42
N GLY A 359 12.45 17.23 26.86
CA GLY A 359 12.55 16.42 28.07
C GLY A 359 13.52 15.23 28.00
N ASP A 360 14.27 15.07 26.90
CA ASP A 360 15.26 13.99 26.66
C ASP A 360 14.71 12.55 26.84
N GLY A 361 13.39 12.36 26.71
CA GLY A 361 12.71 11.05 26.86
C GLY A 361 12.68 10.17 25.61
N PHE A 362 13.16 10.68 24.46
CA PHE A 362 13.07 9.99 23.17
C PHE A 362 14.23 9.02 22.95
N PRO A 363 13.99 7.87 22.31
CA PRO A 363 15.02 6.85 22.06
C PRO A 363 16.02 7.23 20.94
N TYR A 364 15.98 8.47 20.45
CA TYR A 364 16.84 9.02 19.40
C TYR A 364 17.22 10.49 19.68
N ASN A 365 18.17 11.02 18.90
CA ASN A 365 18.57 12.43 19.00
C ASN A 365 17.51 13.38 18.40
N ALA A 366 16.62 13.90 19.24
CA ALA A 366 15.54 14.81 18.82
C ALA A 366 15.99 16.24 18.44
N LYS A 367 17.25 16.63 18.73
CA LYS A 367 17.74 18.02 18.53
C LYS A 367 17.49 18.60 17.13
N PRO A 368 17.66 17.87 16.01
CA PRO A 368 17.36 18.39 14.69
C PRO A 368 15.88 18.74 14.51
N LEU A 369 14.98 17.89 15.02
CA LEU A 369 13.54 18.09 14.94
C LEU A 369 13.10 19.27 15.82
N ILE A 370 13.61 19.36 17.06
CA ILE A 370 13.36 20.50 17.96
C ILE A 370 13.69 21.82 17.27
N ARG A 371 14.90 21.94 16.70
CA ARG A 371 15.32 23.17 15.99
C ARG A 371 14.39 23.54 14.83
N ARG A 372 13.82 22.56 14.13
CA ARG A 372 12.90 22.83 13.01
C ARG A 372 11.52 23.23 13.52
N LEU A 373 11.04 22.58 14.57
CA LEU A 373 9.77 22.90 15.22
C LEU A 373 9.79 24.28 15.86
N SER A 374 10.87 24.70 16.52
CA SER A 374 10.97 26.05 17.10
C SER A 374 10.85 27.14 16.02
N VAL A 375 11.49 26.95 14.86
CA VAL A 375 11.36 27.89 13.73
C VAL A 375 9.94 27.89 13.14
N PHE A 376 9.31 26.71 13.07
CA PHE A 376 7.93 26.60 12.63
C PHE A 376 6.97 27.30 13.59
N GLU A 377 7.15 27.10 14.88
CA GLU A 377 6.42 27.73 15.96
C GLU A 377 6.54 29.26 15.89
N GLU A 378 7.76 29.81 15.81
CA GLU A 378 8.01 31.25 15.66
C GLU A 378 7.19 31.85 14.50
N LYS A 379 7.24 31.23 13.32
CA LYS A 379 6.48 31.67 12.14
C LYS A 379 4.97 31.50 12.27
N LEU A 380 4.52 30.57 13.10
CA LEU A 380 3.10 30.36 13.37
C LEU A 380 2.54 31.51 14.23
N PHE A 381 3.39 32.15 15.03
CA PHE A 381 3.06 33.31 15.87
C PHE A 381 3.28 34.67 15.18
N GLU A 382 4.02 34.72 14.07
CA GLU A 382 4.08 35.91 13.21
C GLU A 382 2.72 36.13 12.54
N ASP A 383 2.23 37.36 12.43
CA ASP A 383 0.93 37.68 11.79
C ASP A 383 0.98 37.55 10.26
#